data_AF-A0A7J2IQ19-F1
#
_entry.id   AF-A0A7J2IQ19-F1
#
_cell.length_a   1.000
_cell.length_b   1.000
_cell.length_c   1.000
_cell.angle_alpha   90.00
_cell.angle_beta   90.00
_cell.angle_gamma   90.00
#
_symmetry.space_group_name_H-M   'P 1'
#
loop_
_entity.id
_entity.type
_entity.pdbx_description
1 polymer ?
#
loop_
_entity_poly.entity_id
_entity_poly.type
_entity_poly.pdbx_seq_one_letter_code
_entity_poly.pdbx_strand_id
1 'polypeptide(L)'
;MIFGFMCFEDFIKWYSEIGKLKVFWAKIVRSVDLLGEENGLTLINVKWIVRKKVKEAILAIVERRQKILKAMELFSKHGDATRILVVPENLTVNLNLVNARSILYFWKIDGKTLEPDKNVRIEVCREWSEDELEIFRSIHKKSWGFFVPPRPEDHVVILGYLNDVQVAMAYLNIHNFNIDYGIHVVKAYWRRRIGTKLLVEILKLAKTMNAHNVSVVRIFRSIRGTSSDIRA
;
A
#
# COMPACT_ATOMS: atom_id res chain seq x y z
N MET A 1 11.08 5.56 -15.26
CA MET A 1 10.03 5.64 -14.23
C MET A 1 9.88 4.27 -13.63
N ILE A 2 10.04 4.13 -12.32
CA ILE A 2 9.90 2.85 -11.61
C ILE A 2 8.55 2.92 -10.88
N PHE A 3 7.61 2.01 -11.10
CA PHE A 3 6.28 2.03 -10.41
C PHE A 3 5.46 3.32 -10.51
N GLY A 4 5.67 4.14 -11.55
CA GLY A 4 5.04 5.47 -11.62
C GLY A 4 5.65 6.50 -10.66
N PHE A 5 6.76 6.17 -9.99
CA PHE A 5 7.68 7.14 -9.39
C PHE A 5 8.49 7.85 -10.48
N MET A 6 8.82 9.11 -10.23
CA MET A 6 9.55 9.95 -11.17
C MET A 6 10.99 9.45 -11.33
N CYS A 7 11.66 9.08 -10.23
CA CYS A 7 13.01 8.52 -10.24
C CYS A 7 13.20 7.40 -9.19
N PHE A 8 14.41 6.83 -9.14
CA PHE A 8 14.77 5.75 -8.21
C PHE A 8 14.84 6.23 -6.76
N GLU A 9 15.27 7.48 -6.54
CA GLU A 9 15.34 8.09 -5.21
C GLU A 9 13.94 8.25 -4.59
N ASP A 10 12.94 8.61 -5.40
CA ASP A 10 11.55 8.68 -4.96
C ASP A 10 11.03 7.31 -4.55
N PHE A 11 11.38 6.26 -5.32
CA PHE A 11 11.08 4.89 -4.95
C PHE A 11 11.72 4.50 -3.61
N ILE A 12 13.01 4.84 -3.38
CA ILE A 12 13.69 4.51 -2.11
C ILE A 12 12.99 5.18 -0.93
N LYS A 13 12.66 6.48 -1.04
CA LYS A 13 11.95 7.21 0.00
C LYS A 13 10.62 6.56 0.31
N TRP A 14 9.81 6.31 -0.73
CA TRP A 14 8.51 5.67 -0.57
C TRP A 14 8.61 4.27 0.05
N TYR A 15 9.52 3.44 -0.47
CA TYR A 15 9.69 2.04 -0.06
C TYR A 15 10.22 1.93 1.37
N SER A 16 11.11 2.83 1.78
CA SER A 16 11.63 2.89 3.16
C SER A 16 10.52 3.15 4.17
N GLU A 17 9.60 4.06 3.84
CA GLU A 17 8.43 4.36 4.67
C GLU A 17 7.42 3.21 4.71
N ILE A 18 7.18 2.53 3.58
CA ILE A 18 6.36 1.30 3.55
C ILE A 18 6.96 0.22 4.47
N GLY A 19 8.29 0.19 4.65
CA GLY A 19 8.99 -0.72 5.54
C GLY A 19 8.46 -0.73 6.99
N LYS A 20 7.86 0.38 7.45
CA LYS A 20 7.20 0.49 8.77
C LYS A 20 5.99 -0.44 8.91
N LEU A 21 5.33 -0.81 7.80
CA LEU A 21 4.23 -1.79 7.78
C LEU A 21 4.70 -3.23 8.01
N LYS A 22 5.99 -3.52 7.76
CA LYS A 22 6.60 -4.85 7.96
C LYS A 22 5.89 -5.99 7.23
N VAL A 23 5.41 -5.72 6.01
CA VAL A 23 4.81 -6.74 5.13
C VAL A 23 5.89 -7.64 4.51
N PHE A 24 5.48 -8.73 3.85
CA PHE A 24 6.43 -9.75 3.39
C PHE A 24 7.52 -9.20 2.47
N TRP A 25 7.17 -8.23 1.61
CA TRP A 25 8.06 -7.64 0.61
C TRP A 25 8.59 -6.25 0.98
N ALA A 26 8.26 -5.73 2.17
CA ALA A 26 8.76 -4.44 2.64
C ALA A 26 8.90 -4.44 4.16
N LYS A 27 10.16 -4.32 4.61
CA LYS A 27 10.57 -4.29 6.02
C LYS A 27 11.46 -3.08 6.23
N ILE A 28 11.84 -2.81 7.49
CA ILE A 28 12.74 -1.71 7.83
C ILE A 28 14.02 -1.80 6.98
N VAL A 29 14.28 -0.77 6.20
CA VAL A 29 15.36 -0.71 5.21
C VAL A 29 16.68 -0.35 5.90
N ARG A 30 17.76 -1.03 5.50
CA ARG A 30 19.15 -0.67 5.79
C ARG A 30 19.82 -0.02 4.59
N SER A 31 19.66 -0.59 3.40
CA SER A 31 20.12 -0.02 2.14
C SER A 31 19.27 -0.52 0.98
N VAL A 32 19.26 0.26 -0.11
CA VAL A 32 18.61 -0.07 -1.38
C VAL A 32 19.58 0.31 -2.49
N ASP A 33 19.90 -0.66 -3.34
CA ASP A 33 20.90 -0.51 -4.39
C ASP A 33 20.31 -0.93 -5.74
N LEU A 34 20.45 -0.08 -6.77
CA LEU A 34 20.06 -0.45 -8.13
C LEU A 34 21.12 -1.38 -8.70
N LEU A 35 20.75 -2.64 -8.98
CA LEU A 35 21.66 -3.62 -9.56
C LEU A 35 21.72 -3.53 -11.09
N GLY A 36 20.62 -3.10 -11.70
CA GLY A 36 20.57 -2.90 -13.15
C GLY A 36 19.18 -2.49 -13.63
N GLU A 37 19.17 -1.75 -14.73
CA GLU A 37 17.98 -1.36 -15.44
C GLU A 37 18.15 -1.69 -16.93
N GLU A 38 17.22 -2.46 -17.46
CA GLU A 38 17.13 -2.77 -18.88
C GLU A 38 15.68 -2.52 -19.32
N ASN A 39 15.45 -2.20 -20.59
CA ASN A 39 14.12 -1.91 -21.13
C ASN A 39 13.02 -2.92 -20.67
N GLY A 40 12.19 -2.50 -19.72
CA GLY A 40 11.08 -3.29 -19.14
C GLY A 40 11.45 -4.23 -17.98
N LEU A 41 12.66 -4.13 -17.41
CA LEU A 41 13.12 -4.86 -16.23
C LEU A 41 14.05 -4.00 -15.37
N THR A 42 13.67 -3.77 -14.12
CA THR A 42 14.52 -3.14 -13.11
C THR A 42 14.83 -4.14 -12.00
N LEU A 43 16.12 -4.28 -11.65
CA LEU A 43 16.58 -5.17 -10.58
C LEU A 43 17.15 -4.34 -9.44
N ILE A 44 16.61 -4.54 -8.24
CA ILE A 44 16.95 -3.76 -7.05
C ILE A 44 17.34 -4.74 -5.94
N ASN A 45 18.48 -4.49 -5.30
CA ASN A 45 18.85 -5.12 -4.06
C ASN A 45 18.33 -4.31 -2.88
N VAL A 46 17.78 -4.98 -1.89
CA VAL A 46 17.34 -4.37 -0.65
C VAL A 46 17.88 -5.16 0.52
N LYS A 47 18.54 -4.47 1.45
CA LYS A 47 18.92 -5.03 2.74
C LYS A 47 17.95 -4.55 3.79
N TRP A 48 17.25 -5.49 4.43
CA TRP A 48 16.34 -5.23 5.54
C TRP A 48 16.98 -5.50 6.89
N ILE A 49 16.50 -4.82 7.92
CA ILE A 49 16.75 -5.14 9.33
C ILE A 49 15.58 -5.98 9.85
N VAL A 50 15.82 -7.26 10.10
CA VAL A 50 14.82 -8.21 10.62
C VAL A 50 15.34 -8.83 11.91
N ARG A 51 14.69 -8.54 13.04
CA ARG A 51 15.10 -9.01 14.38
C ARG A 51 16.61 -8.79 14.62
N LYS A 52 17.08 -7.55 14.35
CA LYS A 52 18.50 -7.12 14.44
C LYS A 52 19.48 -7.79 13.46
N LYS A 53 19.03 -8.69 12.58
CA LYS A 53 19.86 -9.29 11.52
C LYS A 53 19.61 -8.62 10.19
N VAL A 54 20.64 -8.54 9.34
CA VAL A 54 20.46 -8.13 7.95
C VAL A 54 19.92 -9.30 7.15
N LYS A 55 18.86 -9.05 6.38
CA LYS A 55 18.30 -9.99 5.41
C LYS A 55 18.24 -9.31 4.05
N GLU A 56 18.64 -10.04 3.02
CA GLU A 56 18.70 -9.53 1.66
C GLU A 56 17.44 -9.93 0.89
N ALA A 57 17.02 -9.04 -0.01
CA ALA A 57 15.91 -9.25 -0.93
C ALA A 57 16.24 -8.66 -2.29
N ILE A 58 15.85 -9.38 -3.34
CA ILE A 58 15.97 -8.92 -4.72
C ILE A 58 14.57 -8.64 -5.24
N LEU A 59 14.34 -7.38 -5.61
CA LEU A 59 13.11 -6.93 -6.24
C LEU A 59 13.35 -6.86 -7.75
N ALA A 60 12.58 -7.63 -8.50
CA ALA A 60 12.53 -7.54 -9.95
C ALA A 60 11.20 -6.90 -10.36
N ILE A 61 11.27 -5.73 -10.97
CA ILE A 61 10.12 -4.99 -11.49
C ILE A 61 10.08 -5.24 -12.98
N VAL A 62 9.02 -5.91 -13.43
CA VAL A 62 8.89 -6.39 -14.80
C VAL A 62 7.68 -5.75 -15.45
N GLU A 63 7.90 -4.93 -16.47
CA GLU A 63 6.82 -4.26 -17.19
C GLU A 63 6.25 -5.12 -18.33
N ARG A 64 7.02 -6.10 -18.81
CA ARG A 64 6.69 -6.90 -20.00
C ARG A 64 6.84 -8.39 -19.74
N ARG A 65 5.87 -9.19 -20.21
CA ARG A 65 5.81 -10.64 -19.99
C ARG A 65 7.12 -11.37 -20.37
N GLN A 66 7.75 -10.99 -21.48
CA GLN A 66 8.99 -11.61 -21.95
C GLN A 66 10.17 -11.45 -20.97
N LYS A 67 10.13 -10.46 -20.07
CA LYS A 67 11.20 -10.23 -19.09
C LYS A 67 11.03 -11.06 -17.81
N ILE A 68 9.89 -11.73 -17.62
CA ILE A 68 9.65 -12.57 -16.42
C ILE A 68 10.66 -13.71 -16.34
N LEU A 69 10.92 -14.42 -17.45
CA LEU A 69 11.91 -15.52 -17.47
C LEU A 69 13.31 -15.02 -17.11
N LYS A 70 13.69 -13.85 -17.64
CA LYS A 70 14.97 -13.20 -17.30
C LYS A 70 15.05 -12.83 -15.82
N ALA A 71 13.96 -12.30 -15.23
CA ALA A 71 13.90 -12.04 -13.80
C ALA A 71 14.09 -13.32 -12.96
N MET A 72 13.51 -14.45 -13.39
CA MET A 72 13.71 -15.74 -12.72
C MET A 72 15.16 -16.23 -12.82
N GLU A 73 15.80 -16.06 -13.97
CA GLU A 73 17.23 -16.38 -14.16
C GLU A 73 18.13 -15.49 -13.28
N LEU A 74 17.80 -14.21 -13.12
CA LEU A 74 18.55 -13.33 -12.23
C LEU A 74 18.37 -13.74 -10.77
N PHE A 75 17.14 -14.10 -10.36
CA PHE A 75 16.89 -14.59 -9.01
C PHE A 75 17.71 -15.82 -8.62
N SER A 76 17.97 -16.75 -9.56
CA SER A 76 18.79 -17.93 -9.27
C SER A 76 20.26 -17.58 -8.97
N LYS A 77 20.75 -16.44 -9.47
CA LYS A 77 22.12 -15.94 -9.22
C LYS A 77 22.28 -15.32 -7.82
N HIS A 78 21.19 -15.07 -7.09
CA HIS A 78 21.19 -14.36 -5.80
C HIS A 78 20.89 -15.26 -4.58
N GLY A 79 21.27 -16.54 -4.64
CA GLY A 79 21.29 -17.44 -3.47
C GLY A 79 20.00 -17.44 -2.63
N ASP A 80 20.15 -17.27 -1.32
CA ASP A 80 19.09 -17.33 -0.30
C ASP A 80 18.32 -16.00 -0.11
N ALA A 81 18.53 -15.00 -0.99
CA ALA A 81 17.81 -13.74 -0.89
C ALA A 81 16.29 -13.93 -1.08
N THR A 82 15.49 -13.09 -0.41
CA THR A 82 14.04 -13.07 -0.65
C THR A 82 13.76 -12.52 -2.05
N ARG A 83 13.09 -13.30 -2.89
CA ARG A 83 12.82 -12.94 -4.29
C ARG A 83 11.44 -12.31 -4.40
N ILE A 84 11.35 -11.08 -4.89
CA ILE A 84 10.09 -10.35 -5.05
C ILE A 84 9.93 -9.99 -6.52
N LEU A 85 8.98 -10.64 -7.18
CA LEU A 85 8.57 -10.26 -8.52
C LEU A 85 7.43 -9.26 -8.42
N VAL A 86 7.54 -8.14 -9.12
CA VAL A 86 6.44 -7.20 -9.26
C VAL A 86 6.15 -6.96 -10.73
N VAL A 87 4.87 -7.09 -11.07
CA VAL A 87 4.37 -7.05 -12.43
C VAL A 87 3.10 -6.21 -12.49
N PRO A 88 2.79 -5.58 -13.64
CA PRO A 88 1.47 -5.05 -13.92
C PRO A 88 0.38 -6.09 -13.66
N GLU A 89 -0.77 -5.65 -13.15
CA GLU A 89 -1.89 -6.52 -12.78
C GLU A 89 -2.42 -7.36 -13.95
N ASN A 90 -2.35 -6.83 -15.18
CA ASN A 90 -2.77 -7.52 -16.39
C ASN A 90 -1.81 -8.63 -16.85
N LEU A 91 -0.63 -8.78 -16.23
CA LEU A 91 0.28 -9.87 -16.53
C LEU A 91 -0.05 -11.12 -15.71
N THR A 92 -0.30 -12.21 -16.40
CA THR A 92 -0.55 -13.51 -15.77
C THR A 92 0.75 -14.11 -15.24
N VAL A 93 0.78 -14.41 -13.95
CA VAL A 93 1.87 -15.15 -13.29
C VAL A 93 1.32 -16.47 -12.76
N ASN A 94 2.07 -17.56 -12.96
CA ASN A 94 1.72 -18.85 -12.38
C ASN A 94 1.82 -18.78 -10.85
N LEU A 95 0.68 -18.80 -10.18
CA LEU A 95 0.58 -18.67 -8.73
C LEU A 95 1.21 -19.84 -7.96
N ASN A 96 1.46 -20.98 -8.61
CA ASN A 96 2.16 -22.11 -7.99
C ASN A 96 3.66 -21.84 -7.77
N LEU A 97 4.20 -20.76 -8.35
CA LEU A 97 5.61 -20.38 -8.25
C LEU A 97 5.88 -19.32 -7.18
N VAL A 98 4.86 -18.87 -6.43
CA VAL A 98 5.00 -17.81 -5.43
C VAL A 98 4.52 -18.29 -4.07
N ASN A 99 5.12 -17.78 -2.99
CA ASN A 99 4.73 -18.12 -1.61
C ASN A 99 3.74 -17.12 -1.00
N ALA A 100 3.69 -15.90 -1.54
CA ALA A 100 2.84 -14.82 -1.06
C ALA A 100 2.45 -13.92 -2.23
N ARG A 101 1.32 -13.21 -2.07
CA ARG A 101 0.81 -12.26 -3.06
C ARG A 101 0.30 -11.01 -2.37
N SER A 102 0.52 -9.88 -3.03
CA SER A 102 -0.09 -8.60 -2.70
C SER A 102 -0.45 -7.86 -3.97
N ILE A 103 -1.31 -6.85 -3.84
CA ILE A 103 -1.51 -5.83 -4.86
C ILE A 103 -1.06 -4.49 -4.31
N LEU A 104 -0.42 -3.71 -5.18
CA LEU A 104 -0.02 -2.34 -4.94
C LEU A 104 -0.76 -1.49 -5.96
N TYR A 105 -1.62 -0.59 -5.48
CA TYR A 105 -2.31 0.36 -6.34
C TYR A 105 -1.70 1.75 -6.17
N PHE A 106 -1.71 2.51 -7.26
CA PHE A 106 -1.37 3.93 -7.29
C PHE A 106 -2.51 4.71 -7.93
N TRP A 107 -2.92 5.78 -7.27
CA TRP A 107 -3.80 6.80 -7.84
C TRP A 107 -3.00 8.06 -8.07
N LYS A 108 -3.05 8.60 -9.29
CA LYS A 108 -2.65 9.99 -9.52
C LYS A 108 -3.57 10.91 -8.72
N ILE A 109 -3.04 11.99 -8.16
CA ILE A 109 -3.86 12.94 -7.38
C ILE A 109 -5.03 13.54 -8.17
N ASP A 110 -4.86 13.75 -9.48
CA ASP A 110 -5.91 14.22 -10.40
C ASP A 110 -6.61 13.07 -11.14
N GLY A 111 -6.47 11.84 -10.63
CA GLY A 111 -7.11 10.66 -11.18
C GLY A 111 -8.62 10.70 -11.05
N LYS A 112 -9.32 10.17 -12.05
CA LYS A 112 -10.78 9.99 -11.98
C LYS A 112 -11.12 8.97 -10.89
N THR A 113 -12.17 9.26 -10.13
CA THR A 113 -12.76 8.34 -9.17
C THR A 113 -14.21 8.05 -9.56
N LEU A 114 -14.81 7.01 -8.97
CA LEU A 114 -16.25 6.81 -9.05
C LEU A 114 -16.98 7.91 -8.26
N GLU A 115 -18.23 8.21 -8.62
CA GLU A 115 -19.06 9.15 -7.86
C GLU A 115 -19.21 8.71 -6.40
N PRO A 116 -18.72 9.48 -5.41
CA PRO A 116 -18.76 9.13 -4.00
C PRO A 116 -20.15 9.37 -3.38
N ASP A 117 -20.41 8.78 -2.21
CA ASP A 117 -21.60 9.15 -1.42
C ASP A 117 -21.42 10.56 -0.85
N LYS A 118 -22.29 11.48 -1.29
CA LYS A 118 -22.25 12.90 -0.93
C LYS A 118 -22.75 13.16 0.50
N ASN A 119 -23.48 12.22 1.10
CA ASN A 119 -24.01 12.34 2.47
C ASN A 119 -22.95 12.03 3.53
N VAL A 120 -21.79 11.52 3.13
CA VAL A 120 -20.70 11.22 4.06
C VAL A 120 -19.93 12.50 4.35
N ARG A 121 -20.02 12.96 5.60
CA ARG A 121 -19.18 14.04 6.14
C ARG A 121 -17.81 13.49 6.47
N ILE A 122 -16.77 14.30 6.22
CA ILE A 122 -15.38 13.91 6.43
C ILE A 122 -14.75 14.82 7.48
N GLU A 123 -13.93 14.23 8.33
CA GLU A 123 -13.13 14.91 9.33
C GLU A 123 -11.69 14.42 9.24
N VAL A 124 -10.73 15.34 9.41
CA VAL A 124 -9.30 15.07 9.24
C VAL A 124 -8.60 15.35 10.57
N CYS A 125 -8.21 14.30 11.28
CA CYS A 125 -7.54 14.37 12.56
C CYS A 125 -6.02 14.24 12.36
N ARG A 126 -5.28 15.29 12.73
CA ARG A 126 -3.79 15.27 12.74
C ARG A 126 -3.24 14.90 14.12
N GLU A 127 -4.01 15.23 15.14
CA GLU A 127 -3.82 14.86 16.53
C GLU A 127 -5.11 14.19 16.99
N TRP A 128 -5.03 13.38 18.04
CA TRP A 128 -6.18 12.66 18.57
C TRP A 128 -6.03 12.42 20.06
N SER A 129 -7.18 12.42 20.73
CA SER A 129 -7.39 12.05 22.13
C SER A 129 -7.55 10.54 22.29
N GLU A 130 -7.58 10.07 23.54
CA GLU A 130 -7.90 8.68 23.88
C GLU A 130 -9.35 8.31 23.46
N ASP A 131 -10.29 9.26 23.55
CA ASP A 131 -11.68 9.04 23.13
C ASP A 131 -11.75 8.80 21.60
N GLU A 132 -10.99 9.57 20.82
CA GLU A 132 -10.88 9.36 19.37
C GLU A 132 -10.19 8.03 19.04
N LEU A 133 -9.18 7.62 19.81
CA LEU A 133 -8.56 6.29 19.64
C LEU A 133 -9.56 5.15 19.84
N GLU A 134 -10.50 5.27 20.77
CA GLU A 134 -11.56 4.26 20.95
C GLU A 134 -12.56 4.24 19.80
N ILE A 135 -12.85 5.40 19.20
CA ILE A 135 -13.62 5.48 17.94
C ILE A 135 -12.88 4.73 16.83
N PHE A 136 -11.58 4.99 16.66
CA PHE A 136 -10.75 4.32 15.64
C PHE A 136 -10.75 2.80 15.83
N ARG A 137 -10.57 2.36 17.08
CA ARG A 137 -10.62 0.96 17.47
C ARG A 137 -11.94 0.30 17.11
N SER A 138 -13.05 1.00 17.38
CA SER A 138 -14.41 0.53 17.08
C SER A 138 -14.61 0.30 15.58
N ILE A 139 -14.25 1.28 14.74
CA ILE A 139 -14.40 1.19 13.28
C ILE A 139 -13.53 0.05 12.72
N HIS A 140 -12.25 0.00 13.07
CA HIS A 140 -11.35 -1.07 12.64
C HIS A 140 -11.90 -2.45 13.01
N LYS A 141 -12.21 -2.70 14.30
CA LYS A 141 -12.76 -4.00 14.74
C LYS A 141 -14.02 -4.38 13.96
N LYS A 142 -14.94 -3.44 13.74
CA LYS A 142 -16.18 -3.67 12.96
C LYS A 142 -15.94 -3.84 11.45
N SER A 143 -14.81 -3.35 10.92
CA SER A 143 -14.45 -3.45 9.51
C SER A 143 -13.76 -4.79 9.18
N TRP A 144 -12.73 -5.16 9.93
CA TRP A 144 -11.87 -6.34 9.62
C TRP A 144 -11.52 -7.24 10.82
N GLY A 145 -11.96 -6.90 12.04
CA GLY A 145 -11.86 -7.76 13.23
C GLY A 145 -10.72 -7.47 14.20
N PHE A 146 -9.79 -6.55 13.91
CA PHE A 146 -8.72 -6.16 14.84
C PHE A 146 -8.45 -4.67 14.77
N PHE A 147 -7.58 -4.13 15.62
CA PHE A 147 -7.18 -2.73 15.61
C PHE A 147 -5.66 -2.61 15.50
N VAL A 148 -5.22 -1.73 14.61
CA VAL A 148 -3.85 -1.23 14.56
C VAL A 148 -3.92 0.25 14.89
N PRO A 149 -3.22 0.74 15.92
CA PRO A 149 -3.23 2.15 16.25
C PRO A 149 -2.54 2.98 15.15
N PRO A 150 -2.99 4.22 14.93
CA PRO A 150 -2.24 5.16 14.11
C PRO A 150 -0.90 5.46 14.76
N ARG A 151 0.11 5.78 13.95
CA ARG A 151 1.43 6.18 14.42
C ARG A 151 1.45 7.71 14.51
N PRO A 152 1.70 8.29 15.70
CA PRO A 152 1.93 9.73 15.83
C PRO A 152 3.01 10.20 14.86
N GLU A 153 2.89 11.42 14.36
CA GLU A 153 3.80 12.06 13.39
C GLU A 153 3.78 11.47 11.96
N ASP A 154 3.57 10.16 11.82
CA ASP A 154 3.49 9.49 10.51
C ASP A 154 2.10 9.65 9.87
N HIS A 155 1.03 9.61 10.68
CA HIS A 155 -0.34 9.41 10.18
C HIS A 155 -1.23 10.64 10.37
N VAL A 156 -1.99 10.93 9.31
CA VAL A 156 -3.24 11.70 9.41
C VAL A 156 -4.40 10.73 9.31
N VAL A 157 -5.37 10.85 10.22
CA VAL A 157 -6.56 9.99 10.24
C VAL A 157 -7.71 10.72 9.55
N ILE A 158 -8.32 10.06 8.56
CA ILE A 158 -9.49 10.58 7.85
C ILE A 158 -10.70 9.79 8.32
N LEU A 159 -11.65 10.44 9.00
CA LEU A 159 -12.90 9.84 9.48
C LEU A 159 -14.06 10.14 8.54
N GLY A 160 -14.92 9.15 8.36
CA GLY A 160 -16.18 9.27 7.63
C GLY A 160 -17.38 9.10 8.55
N TYR A 161 -18.27 10.09 8.49
CA TYR A 161 -19.52 10.13 9.23
C TYR A 161 -20.70 10.01 8.28
N LEU A 162 -21.70 9.23 8.66
CA LEU A 162 -22.97 9.16 7.95
C LEU A 162 -24.09 9.29 8.97
N ASN A 163 -24.91 10.34 8.84
CA ASN A 163 -25.94 10.72 9.83
C ASN A 163 -25.35 10.79 11.26
N ASP A 164 -24.21 11.48 11.39
CA ASP A 164 -23.43 11.67 12.63
C ASP A 164 -22.88 10.40 13.29
N VAL A 165 -23.01 9.24 12.63
CA VAL A 165 -22.37 8.00 13.06
C VAL A 165 -21.02 7.82 12.37
N GLN A 166 -19.98 7.48 13.12
CA GLN A 166 -18.66 7.14 12.57
C GLN A 166 -18.72 5.77 11.88
N VAL A 167 -18.56 5.75 10.57
CA VAL A 167 -18.76 4.56 9.72
C VAL A 167 -17.53 4.15 8.94
N ALA A 168 -16.54 5.03 8.81
CA ALA A 168 -15.34 4.74 8.05
C ALA A 168 -14.12 5.49 8.56
N MET A 169 -12.94 4.97 8.27
CA MET A 169 -11.67 5.62 8.54
C MET A 169 -10.56 5.18 7.59
N ALA A 170 -9.51 5.97 7.49
CA ALA A 170 -8.27 5.62 6.80
C ALA A 170 -7.07 6.33 7.45
N TYR A 171 -5.88 5.72 7.35
CA TYR A 171 -4.63 6.37 7.74
C TYR A 171 -3.86 6.76 6.49
N LEU A 172 -3.64 8.07 6.30
CA LEU A 172 -2.71 8.55 5.29
C LEU A 172 -1.33 8.73 5.93
N ASN A 173 -0.33 7.97 5.47
CA ASN A 173 1.06 8.22 5.84
C ASN A 173 1.57 9.45 5.09
N ILE A 174 1.93 10.50 5.81
CA ILE A 174 2.31 11.78 5.21
C ILE A 174 3.71 11.79 4.60
N HIS A 175 4.53 10.78 4.89
CA HIS A 175 5.90 10.69 4.38
C HIS A 175 5.98 10.01 3.01
N ASN A 176 5.01 9.16 2.66
CA ASN A 176 5.00 8.45 1.38
C ASN A 176 3.65 8.40 0.68
N PHE A 177 2.61 9.02 1.26
CA PHE A 177 1.25 9.03 0.73
C PHE A 177 0.66 7.64 0.48
N ASN A 178 1.10 6.64 1.25
CA ASN A 178 0.41 5.35 1.31
C ASN A 178 -0.77 5.42 2.29
N ILE A 179 -1.90 4.84 1.89
CA ILE A 179 -3.02 4.59 2.77
C ILE A 179 -2.67 3.36 3.61
N ASP A 180 -2.05 3.58 4.76
CA ASP A 180 -1.62 2.50 5.65
C ASP A 180 -2.82 1.68 6.11
N TYR A 181 -2.72 0.36 5.94
CA TYR A 181 -3.78 -0.62 6.21
C TYR A 181 -5.05 -0.51 5.35
N GLY A 182 -5.11 0.47 4.45
CA GLY A 182 -6.21 0.68 3.53
C GLY A 182 -7.38 1.48 4.13
N ILE A 183 -8.46 1.58 3.36
CA ILE A 183 -9.68 2.29 3.77
C ILE A 183 -10.61 1.31 4.48
N HIS A 184 -10.99 1.62 5.71
CA HIS A 184 -11.85 0.81 6.53
C HIS A 184 -13.26 1.39 6.58
N VAL A 185 -14.24 0.61 6.14
CA VAL A 185 -15.66 0.92 6.32
C VAL A 185 -16.26 -0.17 7.21
N VAL A 186 -17.11 0.22 8.16
CA VAL A 186 -17.90 -0.71 8.98
C VAL A 186 -18.75 -1.59 8.06
N LYS A 187 -18.74 -2.92 8.29
CA LYS A 187 -19.36 -3.92 7.40
C LYS A 187 -20.82 -3.61 7.04
N ALA A 188 -21.60 -3.11 7.99
CA ALA A 188 -23.02 -2.78 7.79
C ALA A 188 -23.25 -1.67 6.74
N TYR A 189 -22.21 -0.88 6.44
CA TYR A 189 -22.28 0.25 5.50
C TYR A 189 -21.52 -0.01 4.19
N TRP A 190 -21.09 -1.26 3.95
CA TRP A 190 -20.44 -1.62 2.70
C TRP A 190 -21.33 -1.42 1.48
N ARG A 191 -20.71 -1.25 0.31
CA ARG A 191 -21.36 -1.01 -0.99
C ARG A 191 -22.14 0.30 -1.09
N ARG A 192 -21.92 1.23 -0.17
CA ARG A 192 -22.48 2.58 -0.20
C ARG A 192 -21.53 3.65 -0.70
N ARG A 193 -20.42 3.27 -1.37
CA ARG A 193 -19.37 4.19 -1.87
C ARG A 193 -18.77 5.16 -0.83
N ILE A 194 -18.86 4.81 0.45
CA ILE A 194 -18.24 5.56 1.55
C ILE A 194 -16.72 5.53 1.44
N GLY A 195 -16.13 4.36 1.15
CA GLY A 195 -14.68 4.26 0.94
C GLY A 195 -14.19 5.11 -0.24
N THR A 196 -15.00 5.25 -1.29
CA THR A 196 -14.72 6.16 -2.41
C THR A 196 -14.71 7.63 -1.96
N LYS A 197 -15.63 8.04 -1.08
CA LYS A 197 -15.62 9.39 -0.49
C LYS A 197 -14.32 9.64 0.26
N LEU A 198 -13.87 8.71 1.09
CA LEU A 198 -12.59 8.82 1.81
C LEU A 198 -11.41 8.93 0.84
N LEU A 199 -11.37 8.09 -0.21
CA LEU A 199 -10.33 8.17 -1.24
C LEU A 199 -10.30 9.55 -1.91
N VAL A 200 -11.46 10.10 -2.28
CA VAL A 200 -11.55 11.44 -2.89
C VAL A 200 -10.97 12.52 -1.97
N GLU A 201 -11.30 12.50 -0.68
CA GLU A 201 -10.75 13.48 0.25
C GLU A 201 -9.25 13.26 0.52
N ILE A 202 -8.78 12.01 0.54
CA ILE A 202 -7.35 11.69 0.62
C ILE A 202 -6.59 12.24 -0.58
N LEU A 203 -7.11 12.08 -1.81
CA LEU A 203 -6.48 12.62 -3.01
C LEU A 203 -6.40 14.15 -2.98
N LYS A 204 -7.46 14.82 -2.53
CA LYS A 204 -7.44 16.28 -2.32
C LYS A 204 -6.40 16.69 -1.28
N LEU A 205 -6.37 16.03 -0.14
CA LEU A 205 -5.39 16.31 0.92
C LEU A 205 -3.95 16.10 0.40
N ALA A 206 -3.69 14.98 -0.25
CA ALA A 206 -2.39 14.68 -0.85
C ALA A 206 -1.98 15.75 -1.90
N LYS A 207 -2.94 16.24 -2.70
CA LYS A 207 -2.71 17.35 -3.64
C LYS A 207 -2.29 18.64 -2.92
N THR A 208 -2.95 19.00 -1.80
CA THR A 208 -2.53 20.18 -1.01
C THR A 208 -1.12 20.04 -0.42
N MET A 209 -0.63 18.80 -0.30
CA MET A 209 0.70 18.47 0.21
C MET A 209 1.72 18.22 -0.93
N ASN A 210 1.38 18.58 -2.17
CA ASN A 210 2.21 18.42 -3.38
C ASN A 210 2.63 16.97 -3.66
N ALA A 211 1.81 15.99 -3.25
CA ALA A 211 2.02 14.60 -3.64
C ALA A 211 1.69 14.40 -5.12
N HIS A 212 2.42 13.51 -5.79
CA HIS A 212 2.12 13.11 -7.17
C HIS A 212 1.09 11.98 -7.23
N ASN A 213 1.21 11.03 -6.30
CA ASN A 213 0.38 9.85 -6.22
C ASN A 213 0.03 9.52 -4.78
N VAL A 214 -1.09 8.82 -4.60
CA VAL A 214 -1.45 8.10 -3.38
C VAL A 214 -1.36 6.62 -3.67
N SER A 215 -0.89 5.83 -2.71
CA SER A 215 -0.74 4.38 -2.86
C SER A 215 -1.52 3.59 -1.82
N VAL A 216 -1.82 2.32 -2.10
CA VAL A 216 -2.25 1.38 -1.06
C VAL A 216 -1.64 0.01 -1.32
N VAL A 217 -1.14 -0.62 -0.27
CA VAL A 217 -0.66 -2.00 -0.30
C VAL A 217 -1.73 -2.91 0.30
N ARG A 218 -2.18 -3.87 -0.50
CA ARG A 218 -3.12 -4.91 -0.07
C ARG A 218 -2.43 -6.27 -0.02
N ILE A 219 -2.29 -6.82 1.18
CA ILE A 219 -1.69 -8.15 1.38
C ILE A 219 -2.78 -9.21 1.39
N PHE A 220 -2.60 -10.28 0.60
CA PHE A 220 -3.57 -11.36 0.55
C PHE A 220 -3.27 -12.40 1.62
N ARG A 221 -4.33 -12.91 2.27
CA ARG A 221 -4.23 -14.02 3.23
C ARG A 221 -3.89 -15.35 2.56
N SER A 222 -4.25 -15.50 1.29
CA SER A 222 -3.90 -16.64 0.45
C SER A 222 -3.38 -16.14 -0.90
N ILE A 223 -2.54 -16.93 -1.57
CA ILE A 223 -1.99 -16.55 -2.88
C ILE A 223 -3.09 -16.29 -3.93
N ARG A 224 -4.23 -16.99 -3.80
CA ARG A 224 -5.39 -16.81 -4.69
C ARG A 224 -6.18 -15.53 -4.42
N GLY A 225 -6.01 -14.94 -3.23
CA GLY A 225 -6.88 -13.86 -2.75
C GLY A 225 -8.26 -14.37 -2.36
N THR A 226 -9.01 -13.54 -1.64
CA THR A 226 -10.43 -13.71 -1.37
C THR A 226 -11.28 -13.13 -2.50
N SER A 227 -12.57 -13.45 -2.55
CA SER A 227 -13.51 -12.84 -3.51
C SER A 227 -13.63 -11.32 -3.35
N SER A 228 -13.31 -10.78 -2.17
CA SER A 228 -13.24 -9.33 -1.96
C SER A 228 -11.91 -8.73 -2.42
N ASP A 229 -10.84 -9.53 -2.51
CA ASP A 229 -9.54 -9.12 -3.03
C ASP A 229 -9.56 -9.02 -4.56
N ILE A 230 -10.26 -9.95 -5.22
CA ILE A 230 -10.35 -10.01 -6.69
C ILE A 230 -11.28 -8.93 -7.27
N ARG A 231 -12.24 -8.43 -6.49
CA ARG A 231 -13.28 -7.48 -6.95
C ARG A 231 -12.94 -6.00 -6.76
N ALA A 232 -11.90 -5.69 -5.98
CA ALA A 232 -11.52 -4.31 -5.68
C ALA A 232 -10.59 -3.75 -6.75
#